data_AF-A0A975IBH2-F1
#
_entry.id   AF-A0A975IBH2-F1
#
_cell.length_a   1.000
_cell.length_b   1.000
_cell.length_c   1.000
_cell.angle_alpha   90.00
_cell.angle_beta   90.00
_cell.angle_gamma   90.00
#
_symmetry.space_group_name_H-M   'P 1'
#
loop_
_entity.id
_entity.type
_entity.pdbx_description
1 polymer ?
#
loop_
_entity_poly.entity_id
_entity_poly.type
_entity_poly.pdbx_seq_one_letter_code
_entity_poly.pdbx_strand_id
1 'polypeptide(L)'
;MKTMTLDDLIKNLLTEEDRKIINSADPVITEECPEVTDAQMKKYKPWYEVHPKGNGIYKVSVKKTAVSLRIDTDVLMALKEMGTGYQTRINDILRKAVFG
;
A
#
# COMPACT_ATOMS: atom_id res chain seq x y z
N MET A 1 19.52 -4.23 13.15
CA MET A 1 18.18 -4.84 13.26
C MET A 1 18.08 -5.92 12.20
N LYS A 2 17.83 -7.19 12.56
CA LYS A 2 17.74 -8.28 11.58
C LYS A 2 16.37 -8.19 10.90
N THR A 3 16.34 -8.00 9.59
CA THR A 3 15.11 -8.05 8.81
C THR A 3 14.72 -9.51 8.57
N MET A 4 13.44 -9.85 8.75
CA MET A 4 12.90 -11.17 8.43
C MET A 4 12.16 -11.13 7.10
N THR A 5 12.25 -12.20 6.32
CA THR A 5 11.46 -12.34 5.09
C THR A 5 10.03 -12.81 5.40
N LEU A 6 9.11 -12.66 4.45
CA LEU A 6 7.73 -13.13 4.56
C LEU A 6 7.67 -14.64 4.85
N ASP A 7 8.55 -15.42 4.20
CA ASP A 7 8.64 -16.87 4.39
C ASP A 7 9.13 -17.24 5.80
N ASP A 8 9.99 -16.41 6.39
CA ASP A 8 10.47 -16.61 7.76
C ASP A 8 9.37 -16.32 8.80
N LEU A 9 8.53 -15.32 8.54
CA LEU A 9 7.41 -14.95 9.42
C LEU A 9 6.30 -16.02 9.41
N ILE A 10 6.03 -16.62 8.24
CA ILE A 10 5.06 -17.71 8.12
C ILE A 10 5.49 -18.95 8.91
N LYS A 11 6.80 -19.22 8.98
CA LYS A 11 7.34 -20.36 9.74
C LYS A 11 7.36 -20.12 11.24
N ASN A 12 7.44 -18.86 11.68
CA ASN A 12 7.46 -18.47 13.09
C ASN A 12 6.11 -17.89 13.51
N LEU A 13 5.06 -18.72 13.44
CA LEU A 13 3.75 -18.31 13.94
C LEU A 13 3.81 -18.02 15.44
N LEU A 14 3.03 -17.02 15.88
CA LEU A 14 2.86 -16.75 17.32
C LEU A 14 2.39 -18.03 18.01
N THR A 15 3.04 -18.36 19.12
CA THR A 15 2.62 -19.46 19.97
C THR A 15 1.34 -19.08 20.73
N GLU A 16 0.67 -20.05 21.34
CA GLU A 16 -0.50 -19.76 22.17
C GLU A 16 -0.16 -18.90 23.39
N GLU A 17 1.05 -19.06 23.93
CA GLU A 17 1.54 -18.26 25.05
C GLU A 17 1.80 -16.80 24.63
N ASP A 18 2.39 -16.57 23.45
CA ASP A 18 2.56 -15.20 22.92
C ASP A 18 1.22 -14.50 22.74
N ARG A 19 0.20 -15.22 22.23
CA ARG A 19 -1.15 -14.68 22.08
C ARG A 19 -1.78 -14.30 23.41
N LYS A 20 -1.60 -15.13 24.45
CA LYS A 20 -2.11 -14.83 25.80
C LYS A 20 -1.46 -13.57 26.36
N ILE A 21 -0.12 -13.47 26.27
CA ILE A 21 0.64 -12.31 26.74
C ILE A 21 0.16 -11.03 26.05
N ILE A 22 0.01 -11.06 24.72
CA ILE A 22 -0.46 -9.90 23.95
C ILE A 22 -1.88 -9.49 24.36
N ASN A 23 -2.79 -10.46 24.52
CA ASN A 23 -4.18 -10.18 24.87
C ASN A 23 -4.36 -9.72 26.32
N SER A 24 -3.44 -10.10 27.22
CA SER A 24 -3.45 -9.69 28.63
C SER A 24 -2.69 -8.38 28.88
N ALA A 25 -2.04 -7.81 27.87
CA ALA A 25 -1.24 -6.61 28.04
C ALA A 25 -2.14 -5.38 28.18
N ASP A 26 -2.05 -4.70 29.33
CA ASP A 26 -2.72 -3.42 29.53
C ASP A 26 -1.90 -2.26 28.94
N PRO A 27 -2.55 -1.30 28.27
CA PRO A 27 -1.86 -0.14 27.71
C PRO A 27 -1.33 0.77 28.83
N VAL A 28 -0.07 1.17 28.72
CA VAL A 28 0.54 2.14 29.63
C VAL A 28 0.23 3.54 29.12
N ILE A 29 -0.46 4.34 29.93
CA ILE A 29 -0.73 5.75 29.65
C ILE A 29 0.57 6.54 29.87
N THR A 30 1.04 7.22 28.84
CA THR A 30 2.24 8.07 28.90
C THR A 30 1.92 9.46 28.35
N GLU A 31 2.80 10.45 28.56
CA GLU A 31 2.61 11.80 28.02
C GLU A 31 2.47 11.80 26.48
N GLU A 32 3.17 10.90 25.79
CA GLU A 32 3.12 10.71 24.33
C GLU A 32 1.92 9.86 23.86
N CYS A 33 1.33 9.07 24.77
CA CYS A 33 0.16 8.22 24.50
C CYS A 33 -0.91 8.46 25.58
N PRO A 34 -1.59 9.63 25.53
CA PRO A 34 -2.62 9.97 26.50
C PRO A 34 -3.86 9.10 26.32
N GLU A 35 -4.63 8.94 27.40
CA GLU A 35 -5.89 8.23 27.37
C GLU A 35 -6.91 8.96 26.49
N VAL A 36 -7.57 8.21 25.62
CA VAL A 36 -8.62 8.74 24.75
C VAL A 36 -9.95 8.64 25.46
N THR A 37 -10.57 9.78 25.75
CA THR A 37 -11.89 9.85 26.39
C THR A 37 -13.01 9.35 25.46
N ASP A 38 -14.11 8.83 26.01
CA ASP A 38 -15.30 8.40 25.25
C ASP A 38 -15.85 9.49 24.32
N ALA A 39 -15.79 10.75 24.77
CA ALA A 39 -16.22 11.91 24.00
C ALA A 39 -15.31 12.19 22.79
N GLN A 40 -14.01 11.91 22.89
CA GLN A 40 -13.08 11.93 21.75
C GLN A 40 -13.32 10.72 20.85
N MET A 41 -13.58 9.54 21.42
CA MET A 41 -13.84 8.32 20.67
C MET A 41 -15.01 8.47 19.71
N LYS A 42 -16.11 9.09 20.17
CA LYS A 42 -17.30 9.38 19.36
C LYS A 42 -17.06 10.31 18.17
N LYS A 43 -15.94 11.06 18.15
CA LYS A 43 -15.57 11.95 17.05
C LYS A 43 -14.80 11.22 15.94
N TYR A 44 -14.22 10.05 16.21
CA TYR A 44 -13.53 9.30 15.16
C TYR A 44 -14.52 8.79 14.13
N LYS A 45 -14.11 8.90 12.87
CA LYS A 45 -14.84 8.36 11.73
C LYS A 45 -13.94 7.37 11.01
N PRO A 46 -14.51 6.30 10.43
CA PRO A 46 -13.74 5.40 9.60
C PRO A 46 -13.01 6.13 8.48
N TRP A 47 -11.77 5.73 8.21
CA TRP A 47 -10.90 6.42 7.26
C TRP A 47 -11.52 6.58 5.86
N TYR A 48 -12.29 5.60 5.40
CA TYR A 48 -12.95 5.61 4.10
C TYR A 48 -14.10 6.62 3.99
N GLU A 49 -14.73 7.00 5.11
CA GLU A 49 -15.77 8.03 5.13
C GLU A 49 -15.17 9.44 4.98
N VAL A 50 -14.00 9.66 5.59
CA VAL A 50 -13.28 10.94 5.53
C VAL A 50 -12.38 11.07 4.29
N HIS A 51 -11.95 9.94 3.71
CA HIS A 51 -11.15 9.90 2.47
C HIS A 51 -11.86 9.09 1.37
N PRO A 52 -12.96 9.60 0.79
CA PRO A 52 -13.75 8.90 -0.23
C PRO A 52 -12.96 8.58 -1.51
N LYS A 53 -11.88 9.32 -1.78
CA LYS A 53 -10.94 9.07 -2.90
C LYS A 53 -9.66 8.34 -2.48
N GLY A 54 -9.47 8.08 -1.18
CA GLY A 54 -8.23 7.51 -0.65
C GLY A 54 -7.99 6.05 -1.04
N ASN A 55 -9.06 5.32 -1.34
CA ASN A 55 -8.98 3.93 -1.82
C ASN A 55 -8.52 3.79 -3.28
N GLY A 56 -8.34 4.90 -4.01
CA GLY A 56 -7.92 4.88 -5.41
C GLY A 56 -6.48 4.42 -5.64
N ILE A 57 -5.65 4.37 -4.59
CA ILE A 57 -4.24 4.02 -4.69
C ILE A 57 -4.04 2.50 -4.86
N TYR A 58 -4.91 1.68 -4.27
CA TYR A 58 -4.71 0.22 -4.19
C TYR A 58 -5.69 -0.63 -5.02
N LYS A 59 -6.69 -0.01 -5.67
CA LYS A 59 -7.48 -0.72 -6.69
C LYS A 59 -6.71 -0.72 -8.00
N VAL A 60 -5.83 -1.70 -8.17
CA VAL A 60 -5.35 -2.10 -9.50
C VAL A 60 -6.55 -2.70 -10.25
N SER A 61 -7.36 -1.85 -10.87
CA SER A 61 -8.56 -2.24 -11.61
C SER A 61 -8.25 -3.04 -12.88
N VAL A 62 -6.99 -3.01 -13.34
CA VAL A 62 -6.53 -3.65 -14.57
C VAL A 62 -5.42 -4.64 -14.24
N LYS A 63 -5.68 -5.93 -14.46
CA LYS A 63 -4.66 -6.98 -14.38
C LYS A 63 -3.56 -6.68 -15.41
N LYS A 64 -2.35 -6.36 -14.96
CA LYS A 64 -1.18 -6.14 -15.80
C LYS A 64 -0.35 -7.42 -15.87
N THR A 65 0.07 -7.80 -17.06
CA THR A 65 1.04 -8.89 -17.26
C THR A 65 2.41 -8.28 -17.53
N ALA A 66 3.41 -8.64 -16.73
CA ALA A 66 4.79 -8.21 -16.97
C ALA A 66 5.38 -9.00 -18.14
N VAL A 67 5.83 -8.28 -19.16
CA VAL A 67 6.49 -8.85 -20.35
C VAL A 67 7.78 -8.08 -20.63
N SER A 68 8.77 -8.74 -21.22
CA SER A 68 10.00 -8.08 -21.69
C SER A 68 9.82 -7.68 -23.15
N LEU A 69 9.92 -6.38 -23.44
CA LEU A 69 9.80 -5.78 -24.77
C LEU A 69 10.96 -4.79 -24.96
N ARG A 70 11.48 -4.68 -26.18
CA ARG A 70 12.45 -3.64 -26.56
C ARG A 70 11.70 -2.45 -27.14
N ILE A 71 12.05 -1.25 -26.68
CA ILE A 71 11.54 0.04 -27.15
C ILE A 71 12.75 0.85 -27.62
N ASP A 72 12.61 1.59 -28.71
CA ASP A 72 13.67 2.45 -29.21
C ASP A 72 14.10 3.48 -28.15
N THR A 73 15.40 3.74 -28.08
CA THR A 73 16.01 4.51 -26.99
C THR A 73 15.50 5.94 -26.95
N ASP A 74 15.36 6.58 -28.12
CA ASP A 74 14.85 7.94 -28.28
C ASP A 74 13.40 8.06 -27.79
N VAL A 75 12.54 7.11 -28.14
CA VAL A 75 11.14 7.06 -27.68
C VAL A 75 11.07 6.88 -26.16
N LEU A 76 11.89 5.98 -25.59
CA LEU A 76 11.92 5.75 -24.16
C LEU A 76 12.40 6.99 -23.39
N MET A 77 13.41 7.70 -23.91
CA MET A 77 13.90 8.95 -23.31
C MET A 77 12.83 10.04 -23.35
N ALA A 78 12.20 10.28 -24.50
CA ALA A 78 11.15 11.28 -24.65
C ALA A 78 9.99 11.04 -23.66
N LEU A 79 9.60 9.78 -23.44
CA LEU A 79 8.55 9.43 -22.48
C LEU A 79 8.98 9.63 -21.02
N LYS A 80 10.26 9.38 -20.69
CA LYS A 80 10.83 9.61 -19.36
C LYS A 80 10.95 11.10 -19.02
N GLU A 81 11.28 11.94 -20.00
CA GLU A 81 11.35 13.40 -19.83
C GLU A 81 10.00 13.99 -19.43
N MET A 82 8.90 13.39 -19.87
CA MET A 82 7.55 13.80 -19.47
C MET A 82 7.23 13.46 -17.99
N GLY A 83 8.12 12.79 -17.25
CA GLY A 83 8.02 12.54 -15.80
C GLY A 83 7.82 11.07 -15.38
N THR A 84 7.65 10.87 -14.07
CA THR A 84 7.62 9.54 -13.40
C THR A 84 6.48 8.61 -13.86
N GLY A 85 5.45 9.14 -14.52
CA GLY A 85 4.32 8.37 -15.07
C GLY A 85 4.56 7.71 -16.43
N TYR A 86 5.80 7.68 -16.94
CA TYR A 86 6.10 7.21 -18.30
C TYR A 86 5.62 5.78 -18.60
N GLN A 87 5.70 4.83 -17.65
CA GLN A 87 5.20 3.47 -17.84
C GLN A 87 3.68 3.42 -18.01
N THR A 88 2.94 4.23 -17.25
CA THR A 88 1.49 4.36 -17.40
C THR A 88 1.15 4.94 -18.77
N ARG A 89 1.89 5.97 -19.20
CA ARG A 89 1.71 6.56 -20.54
C ARG A 89 1.98 5.57 -21.67
N ILE A 90 3.01 4.73 -21.57
CA ILE A 90 3.27 3.66 -22.54
C ILE A 90 2.03 2.77 -22.66
N ASN A 91 1.49 2.31 -21.53
CA ASN A 91 0.30 1.46 -21.54
C ASN A 91 -0.93 2.18 -22.12
N ASP A 92 -1.11 3.47 -21.84
CA ASP A 92 -2.22 4.26 -22.40
C ASP A 92 -2.10 4.46 -23.92
N ILE A 93 -0.88 4.71 -24.42
CA ILE A 93 -0.61 4.79 -25.87
C ILE A 93 -0.91 3.45 -26.54
N LEU A 94 -0.45 2.34 -25.96
CA LEU A 94 -0.72 1.00 -26.49
C LEU A 94 -2.22 0.67 -26.47
N ARG A 95 -2.94 1.04 -25.41
CA ARG A 95 -4.39 0.86 -25.33
C ARG A 95 -5.10 1.66 -26.41
N LYS A 96 -4.73 2.92 -26.62
CA LYS A 96 -5.30 3.74 -27.69
C LYS A 96 -5.04 3.16 -29.08
N ALA A 97 -3.83 2.65 -29.33
CA ALA A 97 -3.47 2.05 -30.60
C ALA A 97 -4.23 0.74 -30.88
N VAL A 98 -4.54 -0.05 -29.85
CA VAL A 98 -5.20 -1.36 -29.99
C VAL A 98 -6.72 -1.27 -29.90
N PHE A 99 -7.26 -0.38 -29.05
CA PHE A 99 -8.68 -0.32 -28.72
C PHE A 99 -9.38 0.99 -29.13
N GLY A 100 -8.67 2.00 -29.62
CA GLY A 100 -9.19 3.34 -29.95
C GLY A 100 -9.20 4.33 -28.78
#